data_AF-A0A7K2IZ35-F1
#
_entry.id   AF-A0A7K2IZ35-F1
#
_cell.length_a   1.000
_cell.length_b   1.000
_cell.length_c   1.000
_cell.angle_alpha   90.00
_cell.angle_beta   90.00
_cell.angle_gamma   90.00
#
_symmetry.space_group_name_H-M   'P 1'
#
loop_
_entity.id
_entity.type
_entity.pdbx_description
1 polymer ?
#
loop_
_entity_poly.entity_id
_entity_poly.type
_entity_poly.pdbx_seq_one_letter_code
_entity_poly.pdbx_strand_id
1 'polypeptide(L)'
;MAVHETGAARSYGMISELYADFAAGAFESDPLGRSMIDVLAKSVMASGGGPVLDAGCGPGHVTAYLRGSGVEAFGVDLSEGLVELARTRHGGIRFEVGDIGALEVEGGSLAGVVSNYSIIHSPPERLAVIMAEFARVLAPEGYLMVAFQSHEDPGAGVETFDHQVAMAYRYGVDHVLAEAVAVGLVEQARLVMAPGLDARRGFSQAHLLLRKAGVGL
;
A
#
# COMPACT_ATOMS: atom_id res chain seq x y z
N MET A 1 -8.51 13.00 -10.65
CA MET A 1 -8.26 12.73 -9.22
C MET A 1 -9.58 12.79 -8.47
N ALA A 2 -9.96 11.79 -7.67
CA ALA A 2 -11.28 11.78 -7.04
C ALA A 2 -11.35 12.74 -5.84
N VAL A 3 -12.53 13.35 -5.64
CA VAL A 3 -12.77 14.31 -4.54
C VAL A 3 -12.53 13.69 -3.16
N HIS A 4 -12.80 12.38 -3.02
CA HIS A 4 -12.63 11.63 -1.76
C HIS A 4 -11.16 11.52 -1.32
N GLU A 5 -10.25 11.11 -2.21
CA GLU A 5 -8.82 10.96 -1.89
C GLU A 5 -8.18 12.32 -1.61
N THR A 6 -8.58 13.36 -2.35
CA THR A 6 -8.12 14.74 -2.12
C THR A 6 -8.62 15.29 -0.78
N GLY A 7 -9.79 14.84 -0.31
CA GLY A 7 -10.30 15.12 1.04
C GLY A 7 -9.44 14.45 2.11
N ALA A 8 -9.20 13.14 1.97
CA ALA A 8 -8.39 12.36 2.91
C ALA A 8 -6.94 12.90 3.01
N ALA A 9 -6.28 13.17 1.88
CA ALA A 9 -4.91 13.69 1.83
C ALA A 9 -4.79 15.05 2.56
N ARG A 10 -5.80 15.92 2.43
CA ARG A 10 -5.86 17.19 3.16
C ARG A 10 -6.07 16.98 4.66
N SER A 11 -6.99 16.10 5.07
CA SER A 11 -7.22 15.80 6.49
C SER A 11 -5.98 15.24 7.17
N TYR A 12 -5.27 14.32 6.51
CA TYR A 12 -4.00 13.80 7.02
C TYR A 12 -2.91 14.86 7.12
N GLY A 13 -2.81 15.75 6.12
CA GLY A 13 -1.85 16.85 6.13
C GLY A 13 -2.06 17.83 7.28
N MET A 14 -3.30 18.03 7.75
CA MET A 14 -3.61 18.93 8.86
C MET A 14 -3.27 18.37 10.25
N ILE A 15 -3.08 17.05 10.40
CA ILE A 15 -2.85 16.38 11.70
C ILE A 15 -1.44 15.73 11.75
N SER A 16 -0.56 16.15 10.83
CA SER A 16 0.59 15.39 10.35
C SER A 16 1.51 14.79 11.42
N GLU A 17 1.92 15.54 12.45
CA GLU A 17 2.86 15.02 13.47
C GLU A 17 2.24 13.97 14.40
N LEU A 18 1.08 14.25 14.99
CA LEU A 18 0.39 13.29 15.87
C LEU A 18 -0.03 12.04 15.10
N TYR A 19 -0.51 12.22 13.87
CA TYR A 19 -0.79 11.10 12.98
C TYR A 19 0.46 10.29 12.66
N ALA A 20 1.60 10.94 12.41
CA ALA A 20 2.83 10.24 12.06
C ALA A 20 3.38 9.37 13.21
N ASP A 21 3.34 9.87 14.45
CA ASP A 21 3.75 9.08 15.61
C ASP A 21 2.79 7.92 15.87
N PHE A 22 1.49 8.16 15.71
CA PHE A 22 0.48 7.11 15.79
C PHE A 22 0.70 6.04 14.71
N ALA A 23 0.91 6.44 13.45
CA ALA A 23 1.08 5.53 12.32
C ALA A 23 2.35 4.69 12.47
N ALA A 24 3.47 5.32 12.85
CA ALA A 24 4.72 4.62 13.12
C ALA A 24 4.57 3.61 14.28
N GLY A 25 3.95 4.02 15.40
CA GLY A 25 3.73 3.12 16.53
C GLY A 25 2.75 1.98 16.22
N ALA A 26 1.70 2.24 15.43
CA ALA A 26 0.78 1.22 14.94
C ALA A 26 1.49 0.20 14.05
N PHE A 27 2.35 0.66 13.14
CA PHE A 27 3.16 -0.22 12.31
C PHE A 27 4.17 -1.04 13.13
N GLU A 28 4.89 -0.42 14.07
CA GLU A 28 5.87 -1.11 14.91
C GLU A 28 5.24 -2.23 15.74
N SER A 29 4.00 -2.02 16.20
CA SER A 29 3.21 -2.97 17.00
C SER A 29 2.42 -3.99 16.18
N ASP A 30 2.52 -3.97 14.85
CA ASP A 30 1.87 -4.92 13.94
C ASP A 30 2.87 -5.98 13.43
N PRO A 31 3.09 -7.08 14.17
CA PRO A 31 4.03 -8.12 13.76
C PRO A 31 3.59 -8.86 12.50
N LEU A 32 2.29 -9.00 12.27
CA LEU A 32 1.76 -9.73 11.12
C LEU A 32 1.91 -8.90 9.83
N GLY A 33 1.55 -7.62 9.87
CA GLY A 33 1.73 -6.73 8.74
C GLY A 33 3.19 -6.51 8.39
N ARG A 34 4.05 -6.33 9.40
CA ARG A 34 5.51 -6.27 9.20
C ARG A 34 6.07 -7.54 8.59
N SER A 35 5.58 -8.71 9.00
CA SER A 35 6.01 -9.99 8.42
C SER A 35 5.67 -10.07 6.93
N MET A 36 4.51 -9.55 6.49
CA MET A 36 4.17 -9.53 5.06
C MET A 36 5.08 -8.60 4.25
N ILE A 37 5.47 -7.45 4.82
CA ILE A 37 6.45 -6.54 4.20
C ILE A 37 7.84 -7.19 4.16
N ASP A 38 8.24 -7.90 5.21
CA ASP A 38 9.50 -8.67 5.24
C ASP A 38 9.52 -9.76 4.16
N VAL A 39 8.39 -10.45 3.93
CA VAL A 39 8.28 -11.46 2.88
C VAL A 39 8.46 -10.83 1.51
N LEU A 40 7.85 -9.67 1.23
CA LEU A 40 8.08 -8.94 -0.02
C LEU A 40 9.55 -8.53 -0.16
N ALA A 41 10.13 -7.91 0.87
CA ALA A 41 11.52 -7.46 0.87
C ALA A 41 12.49 -8.61 0.59
N LYS A 42 12.33 -9.74 1.28
CA LYS A 42 13.15 -10.94 1.07
C LYS A 42 12.96 -11.54 -0.31
N SER A 43 11.73 -11.54 -0.85
CA SER A 43 11.43 -12.06 -2.19
C SER A 43 12.08 -11.22 -3.29
N VAL A 44 12.04 -9.89 -3.16
CA VAL A 44 12.74 -8.95 -4.04
C VAL A 44 14.24 -9.20 -4.00
N MET A 45 14.83 -9.26 -2.81
CA MET A 45 16.27 -9.49 -2.65
C MET A 45 16.72 -10.86 -3.19
N ALA A 46 15.93 -11.92 -2.95
CA ALA A 46 16.20 -13.25 -3.48
C ALA A 46 16.13 -13.31 -5.02
N SER A 47 15.39 -12.38 -5.64
CA SER A 47 15.22 -12.27 -7.10
C SER A 47 16.22 -11.31 -7.76
N GLY A 48 17.30 -10.93 -7.06
CA GLY A 48 18.34 -10.04 -7.59
C GLY A 48 18.23 -8.59 -7.14
N GLY A 49 17.23 -8.25 -6.31
CA GLY A 49 17.02 -6.90 -5.79
C GLY A 49 16.44 -5.94 -6.83
N GLY A 50 16.50 -4.65 -6.50
CA GLY A 50 15.99 -3.56 -7.34
C GLY A 50 15.09 -2.60 -6.56
N PRO A 51 14.63 -1.52 -7.22
CA PRO A 51 13.89 -0.46 -6.55
C PRO A 51 12.49 -0.92 -6.14
N VAL A 52 12.06 -0.52 -4.94
CA VAL A 52 10.73 -0.76 -4.38
C VAL A 52 10.02 0.55 -4.09
N LEU A 53 8.78 0.67 -4.55
CA LEU A 53 7.93 1.81 -4.24
C LEU A 53 7.05 1.51 -3.01
N ASP A 54 7.01 2.44 -2.06
CA ASP A 54 5.98 2.55 -1.04
C ASP A 54 4.89 3.53 -1.53
N ALA A 55 3.79 3.00 -2.05
CA ALA A 55 2.69 3.72 -2.68
C ALA A 55 1.62 4.13 -1.66
N GLY A 56 1.56 5.42 -1.38
CA GLY A 56 0.86 6.03 -0.24
C GLY A 56 1.68 5.90 1.04
N CYS A 57 2.94 6.37 0.99
CA CYS A 57 3.93 6.17 2.05
C CYS A 57 3.64 6.95 3.35
N GLY A 58 2.70 7.91 3.30
CA GLY A 58 2.41 8.84 4.37
C GLY A 58 3.69 9.48 4.96
N PRO A 59 3.91 9.38 6.28
CA PRO A 59 5.08 9.97 6.94
C PRO A 59 6.38 9.15 6.74
N GLY A 60 6.37 8.10 5.91
CA GLY A 60 7.56 7.40 5.43
C GLY A 60 8.10 6.27 6.30
N HIS A 61 7.38 5.85 7.34
CA HIS A 61 7.84 4.81 8.29
C HIS A 61 8.01 3.43 7.63
N VAL A 62 7.11 3.04 6.71
CA VAL A 62 7.24 1.79 5.93
C VAL A 62 8.41 1.88 4.95
N THR A 63 8.54 3.01 4.23
CA THR A 63 9.69 3.25 3.35
C THR A 63 11.02 3.15 4.12
N ALA A 64 11.11 3.77 5.30
CA ALA A 64 12.30 3.71 6.15
C ALA A 64 12.58 2.29 6.66
N TYR A 65 11.54 1.53 7.00
CA TYR A 65 11.66 0.13 7.39
C TYR A 65 12.23 -0.77 6.27
N LEU A 66 11.74 -0.59 5.04
CA LEU A 66 12.27 -1.27 3.85
C LEU A 66 13.76 -0.94 3.63
N ARG A 67 14.12 0.34 3.74
CA ARG A 67 15.54 0.79 3.65
C ARG A 67 16.41 0.16 4.73
N GLY A 68 15.93 0.10 5.97
CA GLY A 68 16.61 -0.57 7.08
C GLY A 68 16.80 -2.07 6.87
N SER A 69 15.96 -2.68 6.03
CA SER A 69 16.04 -4.09 5.63
C SER A 69 16.95 -4.34 4.40
N GLY A 70 17.63 -3.30 3.90
CA GLY A 70 18.55 -3.38 2.77
C GLY A 70 17.90 -3.27 1.39
N VAL A 71 16.59 -2.99 1.32
CA VAL A 71 15.87 -2.79 0.06
C VAL A 71 16.06 -1.36 -0.44
N GLU A 72 16.26 -1.18 -1.75
CA GLU A 72 16.27 0.14 -2.35
C GLU A 72 14.85 0.73 -2.45
N ALA A 73 14.35 1.33 -1.38
CA ALA A 73 12.98 1.87 -1.35
C ALA A 73 12.87 3.40 -1.50
N PHE A 74 11.77 3.86 -2.08
CA PHE A 74 11.34 5.27 -2.10
C PHE A 74 9.81 5.35 -1.92
N GLY A 75 9.30 6.51 -1.48
CA GLY A 75 7.88 6.69 -1.17
C GLY A 75 7.19 7.69 -2.09
N VAL A 76 5.92 7.44 -2.41
CA VAL A 76 5.02 8.41 -3.07
C VAL A 76 3.78 8.56 -2.20
N ASP A 77 3.32 9.78 -1.96
CA ASP A 77 2.04 10.04 -1.27
C ASP A 77 1.31 11.23 -1.89
N LEU A 78 -0.02 11.23 -1.82
CA LEU A 78 -0.83 12.32 -2.35
C LEU A 78 -0.77 13.58 -1.46
N SER A 79 -0.46 13.43 -0.17
CA SER A 79 -0.43 14.52 0.81
C SER A 79 0.94 15.20 0.85
N GLU A 80 1.02 16.42 0.32
CA GLU A 80 2.23 17.26 0.37
C GLU A 80 2.80 17.40 1.79
N GLY A 81 1.94 17.61 2.78
CA GLY A 81 2.35 17.77 4.18
C GLY A 81 2.93 16.49 4.79
N LEU A 82 2.42 15.31 4.41
CA LEU A 82 3.02 14.05 4.86
C LEU A 82 4.35 13.77 4.17
N VAL A 83 4.49 14.11 2.88
CA VAL A 83 5.75 13.98 2.15
C VAL A 83 6.83 14.90 2.73
N GLU A 84 6.47 16.14 3.08
CA GLU A 84 7.39 17.06 3.75
C GLU A 84 7.85 16.52 5.11
N LEU A 85 6.92 15.96 5.89
CA LEU A 85 7.23 15.33 7.16
C LEU A 85 8.12 14.09 6.98
N ALA A 86 7.85 13.24 5.98
CA ALA A 86 8.65 12.06 5.66
C ALA A 86 10.09 12.45 5.32
N ARG A 87 10.29 13.46 4.46
CA ARG A 87 11.62 14.00 4.12
C ARG A 87 12.36 14.52 5.36
N THR A 88 11.64 15.17 6.28
CA THR A 88 12.22 15.70 7.52
C THR A 88 12.66 14.58 8.48
N ARG A 89 11.82 13.54 8.65
CA ARG A 89 12.10 12.42 9.57
C ARG A 89 13.12 11.43 9.04
N HIS A 90 13.17 11.27 7.72
CA HIS A 90 13.90 10.19 7.06
C HIS A 90 14.88 10.75 6.01
N GLY A 91 15.78 11.62 6.48
CA GLY A 91 16.80 12.24 5.63
C GLY A 91 17.62 11.21 4.85
N GLY A 92 17.81 11.47 3.56
CA GLY A 92 18.53 10.57 2.65
C GLY A 92 17.67 9.52 1.94
N ILE A 93 16.36 9.49 2.21
CA ILE A 93 15.39 8.67 1.47
C ILE A 93 14.58 9.57 0.52
N ARG A 94 14.30 9.07 -0.69
CA ARG A 94 13.50 9.77 -1.71
C ARG A 94 12.01 9.65 -1.36
N PHE A 95 11.32 10.78 -1.31
CA PHE A 95 9.87 10.86 -1.18
C PHE A 95 9.30 11.89 -2.16
N GLU A 96 8.17 11.57 -2.78
CA GLU A 96 7.54 12.38 -3.82
C GLU A 96 6.05 12.55 -3.60
N VAL A 97 5.53 13.68 -4.07
CA VAL A 97 4.09 13.93 -4.07
C VAL A 97 3.52 13.35 -5.36
N GLY A 98 2.50 12.50 -5.27
CA GLY A 98 1.91 11.89 -6.46
C GLY A 98 0.64 11.08 -6.19
N ASP A 99 -0.14 10.84 -7.24
CA ASP A 99 -1.30 9.95 -7.24
C ASP A 99 -0.83 8.51 -7.53
N ILE A 100 -1.14 7.56 -6.65
CA ILE A 100 -0.80 6.15 -6.82
C ILE A 100 -1.51 5.49 -8.02
N GLY A 101 -2.56 6.11 -8.55
CA GLY A 101 -3.22 5.71 -9.79
C GLY A 101 -2.62 6.34 -11.06
N ALA A 102 -1.60 7.19 -10.94
CA ALA A 102 -0.90 7.84 -12.05
C ALA A 102 0.54 8.23 -11.65
N LEU A 103 1.39 7.21 -11.46
CA LEU A 103 2.75 7.35 -10.98
C LEU A 103 3.69 7.89 -12.07
N GLU A 104 4.52 8.87 -11.73
CA GLU A 104 5.62 9.35 -12.57
C GLU A 104 6.84 8.40 -12.52
N VAL A 105 6.59 7.11 -12.71
CA VAL A 105 7.58 6.03 -12.68
C VAL A 105 7.57 5.29 -14.01
N GLU A 106 8.77 4.97 -14.52
CA GLU A 106 8.94 4.22 -15.77
C GLU A 106 8.26 2.84 -15.68
N GLY A 107 7.60 2.44 -16.77
CA GLY A 107 6.95 1.12 -16.83
C GLY A 107 7.98 -0.01 -16.77
N GLY A 108 7.68 -1.08 -16.04
CA GLY A 108 8.56 -2.24 -15.96
C GLY A 108 9.87 -2.03 -15.17
N SER A 109 9.97 -0.95 -14.39
CA SER A 109 11.23 -0.55 -13.72
C SER A 109 11.34 -1.00 -12.27
N LEU A 110 10.22 -1.32 -11.60
CA LEU A 110 10.21 -1.63 -10.17
C LEU A 110 10.28 -3.14 -9.89
N ALA A 111 11.16 -3.54 -8.98
CA ALA A 111 11.22 -4.91 -8.48
C ALA A 111 10.08 -5.20 -7.49
N GLY A 112 9.55 -4.15 -6.83
CA GLY A 112 8.38 -4.30 -5.99
C GLY A 112 7.58 -3.02 -5.74
N VAL A 113 6.35 -3.19 -5.27
CA VAL A 113 5.45 -2.14 -4.80
C VAL A 113 4.82 -2.61 -3.49
N VAL A 114 4.78 -1.73 -2.49
CA VAL A 114 4.01 -1.89 -1.26
C VAL A 114 2.95 -0.81 -1.23
N SER A 115 1.70 -1.17 -0.96
CA SER A 115 0.61 -0.22 -0.69
C SER A 115 -0.06 -0.60 0.62
N ASN A 116 0.42 -0.03 1.72
CA ASN A 116 0.06 -0.44 3.06
C ASN A 116 -1.09 0.42 3.61
N TYR A 117 -2.33 -0.05 3.47
CA TYR A 117 -3.56 0.67 3.84
C TYR A 117 -3.82 1.95 3.05
N SER A 118 -3.23 2.09 1.86
CA SER A 118 -3.31 3.33 1.06
C SER A 118 -4.46 3.34 0.03
N ILE A 119 -5.09 2.19 -0.23
CA ILE A 119 -6.26 2.09 -1.13
C ILE A 119 -7.60 2.28 -0.42
N ILE A 120 -7.60 2.45 0.90
CA ILE A 120 -8.82 2.41 1.74
C ILE A 120 -9.71 3.66 1.57
N HIS A 121 -9.17 4.74 1.00
CA HIS A 121 -9.91 5.96 0.67
C HIS A 121 -10.20 6.10 -0.82
N SER A 122 -9.66 5.20 -1.64
CA SER A 122 -10.00 5.12 -3.06
C SER A 122 -11.37 4.48 -3.17
N PRO A 123 -12.29 4.98 -4.02
CA PRO A 123 -13.55 4.31 -4.31
C PRO A 123 -13.33 3.06 -5.19
N PRO A 124 -14.29 2.12 -5.25
CA PRO A 124 -14.15 0.85 -5.98
C PRO A 124 -13.75 1.01 -7.43
N GLU A 125 -14.33 1.98 -8.13
CA GLU A 125 -14.04 2.27 -9.54
C GLU A 125 -12.59 2.74 -9.78
N ARG A 126 -11.86 3.15 -8.73
CA ARG A 126 -10.45 3.50 -8.81
C ARG A 126 -9.51 2.33 -8.54
N LEU A 127 -9.99 1.22 -7.96
CA LEU A 127 -9.12 0.05 -7.72
C LEU A 127 -8.57 -0.51 -9.02
N ALA A 128 -9.39 -0.62 -10.07
CA ALA A 128 -8.94 -1.05 -11.39
C ALA A 128 -7.78 -0.17 -11.92
N VAL A 129 -7.90 1.15 -11.77
CA VAL A 129 -6.87 2.11 -12.20
C VAL A 129 -5.59 1.96 -11.39
N ILE A 130 -5.70 1.84 -10.07
CA ILE A 130 -4.55 1.69 -9.17
C ILE A 130 -3.83 0.37 -9.43
N MET A 131 -4.57 -0.74 -9.56
CA MET A 131 -3.97 -2.05 -9.85
C MET A 131 -3.30 -2.06 -11.23
N ALA A 132 -3.92 -1.46 -12.24
CA ALA A 132 -3.31 -1.31 -13.56
C ALA A 132 -2.01 -0.49 -13.49
N GLU A 133 -1.98 0.57 -12.69
CA GLU A 133 -0.80 1.41 -12.54
C GLU A 133 0.34 0.68 -11.80
N PHE A 134 0.01 -0.06 -10.73
CA PHE A 134 0.98 -0.94 -10.05
C PHE A 134 1.53 -2.01 -10.99
N ALA A 135 0.67 -2.67 -11.77
CA ALA A 135 1.10 -3.64 -12.75
C ALA A 135 1.96 -3.00 -13.85
N ARG A 136 1.69 -1.75 -14.28
CA ARG A 136 2.48 -1.04 -15.29
C ARG A 136 3.91 -0.79 -14.81
N VAL A 137 4.10 -0.27 -13.60
CA VAL A 137 5.42 0.11 -13.08
C VAL A 137 6.28 -1.10 -12.68
N LEU A 138 5.65 -2.22 -12.30
CA LEU A 138 6.38 -3.44 -11.95
C LEU A 138 7.09 -4.05 -13.15
N ALA A 139 8.37 -4.38 -12.96
CA ALA A 139 9.12 -5.27 -13.84
C ALA A 139 8.41 -6.63 -13.97
N PRO A 140 8.62 -7.37 -15.08
CA PRO A 140 8.22 -8.77 -15.13
C PRO A 140 8.72 -9.51 -13.89
N GLU A 141 7.90 -10.38 -13.32
CA GLU A 141 8.21 -11.14 -12.09
C GLU A 141 8.35 -10.29 -10.80
N GLY A 142 8.08 -8.98 -10.86
CA GLY A 142 8.08 -8.07 -9.72
C GLY A 142 6.91 -8.31 -8.74
N TYR A 143 7.10 -7.88 -7.49
CA TYR A 143 6.19 -8.19 -6.38
C TYR A 143 5.30 -7.00 -6.01
N LEU A 144 4.01 -7.26 -5.75
CA LEU A 144 3.10 -6.30 -5.17
C LEU A 144 2.62 -6.81 -3.80
N MET A 145 2.65 -5.96 -2.79
CA MET A 145 1.95 -6.18 -1.53
C MET A 145 0.91 -5.08 -1.34
N VAL A 146 -0.35 -5.46 -1.09
CA VAL A 146 -1.43 -4.52 -0.77
C VAL A 146 -2.07 -4.93 0.55
N ALA A 147 -2.21 -3.99 1.48
CA ALA A 147 -2.96 -4.15 2.73
C ALA A 147 -4.18 -3.24 2.77
N PHE A 148 -5.30 -3.73 3.28
CA PHE A 148 -6.57 -2.99 3.33
C PHE A 148 -7.50 -3.51 4.43
N GLN A 149 -8.50 -2.69 4.82
CA GLN A 149 -9.60 -3.18 5.64
C GLN A 149 -10.50 -4.07 4.80
N SER A 150 -10.79 -5.27 5.30
CA SER A 150 -11.54 -6.28 4.58
C SER A 150 -12.83 -6.66 5.29
N HIS A 151 -13.69 -7.38 4.57
CA HIS A 151 -14.76 -8.15 5.17
C HIS A 151 -14.25 -9.51 5.70
N GLU A 152 -15.00 -10.12 6.63
CA GLU A 152 -14.79 -11.51 7.04
C GLU A 152 -15.14 -12.48 5.90
N ASP A 153 -16.22 -12.20 5.18
CA ASP A 153 -16.58 -12.89 3.95
C ASP A 153 -15.70 -12.36 2.80
N PRO A 154 -14.82 -13.19 2.20
CA PRO A 154 -13.97 -12.78 1.09
C PRO A 154 -14.76 -12.34 -0.15
N GLY A 155 -15.97 -12.87 -0.35
CA GLY A 155 -16.84 -12.58 -1.48
C GLY A 155 -17.78 -11.39 -1.27
N ALA A 156 -17.71 -10.72 -0.12
CA ALA A 156 -18.47 -9.51 0.12
C ALA A 156 -18.11 -8.41 -0.90
N GLY A 157 -19.06 -7.52 -1.15
CA GLY A 157 -18.84 -6.36 -2.02
C GLY A 157 -17.99 -5.27 -1.35
N VAL A 158 -18.36 -4.02 -1.59
CA VAL A 158 -17.72 -2.87 -0.95
C VAL A 158 -18.69 -2.19 -0.02
N GLU A 159 -18.23 -1.87 1.19
CA GLU A 159 -19.00 -1.12 2.18
C GLU A 159 -18.24 0.14 2.60
N THR A 160 -18.94 1.28 2.64
CA THR A 160 -18.40 2.53 3.19
C THR A 160 -18.58 2.59 4.70
N PHE A 161 -17.62 3.14 5.41
CA PHE A 161 -17.75 3.45 6.84
C PHE A 161 -17.08 4.79 7.18
N ASP A 162 -17.55 5.42 8.26
CA ASP A 162 -16.92 6.62 8.81
C ASP A 162 -15.58 6.24 9.44
N HIS A 163 -14.50 6.64 8.80
CA HIS A 163 -13.14 6.53 9.34
C HIS A 163 -12.70 7.89 9.88
N GLN A 164 -11.84 7.88 10.91
CA GLN A 164 -11.53 9.05 11.74
C GLN A 164 -10.98 10.26 10.97
N VAL A 165 -10.56 10.09 9.72
CA VAL A 165 -9.93 11.13 8.90
C VAL A 165 -10.78 11.52 7.67
N ALA A 166 -11.43 10.55 7.04
CA ALA A 166 -12.33 10.70 5.89
C ALA A 166 -13.11 9.39 5.69
N MET A 167 -14.15 9.39 4.86
CA MET A 167 -14.85 8.15 4.47
C MET A 167 -13.85 7.11 3.95
N ALA A 168 -13.97 5.87 4.43
CA ALA A 168 -13.14 4.75 4.01
C ALA A 168 -14.01 3.58 3.55
N TYR A 169 -13.36 2.64 2.87
CA TYR A 169 -13.98 1.47 2.28
C TYR A 169 -13.44 0.20 2.91
N ARG A 170 -14.34 -0.76 3.14
CA ARG A 170 -14.00 -2.16 3.36
C ARG A 170 -14.20 -2.91 2.06
N TYR A 171 -13.29 -3.82 1.77
CA TYR A 171 -13.28 -4.58 0.53
C TYR A 171 -13.38 -6.08 0.78
N GLY A 172 -14.19 -6.77 -0.02
CA GLY A 172 -14.02 -8.21 -0.18
C GLY A 172 -12.62 -8.51 -0.72
N VAL A 173 -11.95 -9.50 -0.14
CA VAL A 173 -10.61 -9.90 -0.59
C VAL A 173 -10.65 -10.33 -2.05
N ASP A 174 -11.73 -11.01 -2.46
CA ASP A 174 -11.88 -11.51 -3.83
C ASP A 174 -12.14 -10.37 -4.82
N HIS A 175 -12.74 -9.26 -4.38
CA HIS A 175 -12.88 -8.07 -5.21
C HIS A 175 -11.52 -7.44 -5.53
N VAL A 176 -10.69 -7.20 -4.51
CA VAL A 176 -9.34 -6.64 -4.70
C VAL A 176 -8.47 -7.57 -5.54
N LEU A 177 -8.55 -8.88 -5.30
CA LEU A 177 -7.83 -9.87 -6.09
C LEU A 177 -8.31 -9.91 -7.55
N ALA A 178 -9.61 -9.81 -7.82
CA ALA A 178 -10.13 -9.80 -9.18
C ALA A 178 -9.58 -8.63 -10.00
N GLU A 179 -9.51 -7.43 -9.41
CA GLU A 179 -8.91 -6.25 -10.06
C GLU A 179 -7.41 -6.45 -10.35
N ALA A 180 -6.68 -7.10 -9.44
CA ALA A 180 -5.27 -7.40 -9.64
C ALA A 180 -5.04 -8.47 -10.73
N VAL A 181 -5.85 -9.54 -10.74
CA VAL A 181 -5.76 -10.61 -11.74
C VAL A 181 -6.10 -10.09 -13.14
N ALA A 182 -7.06 -9.16 -13.25
CA ALA A 182 -7.42 -8.54 -14.52
C ALA A 182 -6.26 -7.82 -15.22
N VAL A 183 -5.21 -7.43 -14.47
CA VAL A 183 -4.02 -6.73 -14.97
C VAL A 183 -2.75 -7.60 -14.97
N GLY A 184 -2.91 -8.93 -14.83
CA GLY A 184 -1.80 -9.89 -14.95
C GLY A 184 -0.96 -10.09 -13.68
N LEU A 185 -1.50 -9.72 -12.52
CA LEU A 185 -0.92 -10.05 -11.22
C LEU A 185 -1.45 -11.41 -10.74
N VAL A 186 -0.55 -12.25 -10.23
CA VAL A 186 -0.86 -13.60 -9.76
C VAL A 186 -0.67 -13.67 -8.26
N GLU A 187 -1.67 -14.19 -7.54
CA GLU A 187 -1.57 -14.39 -6.10
C GLU A 187 -0.46 -15.36 -5.73
N GLN A 188 0.40 -14.94 -4.80
CA GLN A 188 1.44 -15.76 -4.18
C GLN A 188 1.06 -16.17 -2.76
N ALA A 189 0.49 -15.23 -2.00
CA ALA A 189 0.04 -15.49 -0.64
C ALA A 189 -1.04 -14.48 -0.23
N ARG A 190 -1.88 -14.88 0.72
CA ARG A 190 -2.77 -13.98 1.47
C ARG A 190 -2.65 -14.19 2.97
N LEU A 191 -2.82 -13.11 3.71
CA LEU A 191 -3.06 -13.12 5.14
C LEU A 191 -4.38 -12.40 5.40
N VAL A 192 -5.29 -13.05 6.11
CA VAL A 192 -6.53 -12.43 6.61
C VAL A 192 -6.49 -12.44 8.13
N MET A 193 -6.45 -11.25 8.73
CA MET A 193 -6.44 -11.04 10.16
C MET A 193 -7.87 -10.95 10.68
N ALA A 194 -8.14 -11.69 11.76
CA ALA A 194 -9.44 -11.70 12.40
C ALA A 194 -9.80 -10.32 12.96
N PRO A 195 -11.09 -9.95 13.00
CA PRO A 195 -11.53 -8.62 13.43
C PRO A 195 -11.15 -8.28 14.87
N GLY A 196 -11.06 -9.29 15.73
CA GLY A 196 -10.68 -9.13 17.14
C GLY A 196 -9.20 -8.76 17.37
N LEU A 197 -8.34 -8.84 16.34
CA LEU A 197 -6.93 -8.47 16.46
C LEU A 197 -6.73 -6.95 16.52
N ASP A 198 -7.58 -6.18 15.83
CA ASP A 198 -7.65 -4.73 15.98
C ASP A 198 -8.90 -4.37 16.78
N ALA A 199 -8.75 -4.38 18.11
CA ALA A 199 -9.82 -4.02 19.03
C ALA A 199 -10.35 -2.59 18.85
N ARG A 200 -9.65 -1.71 18.12
CA ARG A 200 -10.10 -0.33 17.85
C ARG A 200 -11.04 -0.28 16.66
N ARG A 201 -10.75 -1.01 15.59
CA ARG A 201 -11.55 -1.00 14.35
C ARG A 201 -12.59 -2.12 14.29
N GLY A 202 -12.28 -3.28 14.87
CA GLY A 202 -13.20 -4.42 14.92
C GLY A 202 -13.52 -5.03 13.55
N PHE A 203 -12.69 -4.80 12.54
CA PHE A 203 -12.86 -5.32 11.19
C PHE A 203 -11.72 -6.26 10.81
N SER A 204 -12.01 -7.21 9.94
CA SER A 204 -10.95 -7.99 9.30
C SER A 204 -10.03 -7.09 8.50
N GLN A 205 -8.79 -7.52 8.38
CA GLN A 205 -7.77 -6.84 7.58
C GLN A 205 -7.09 -7.88 6.70
N ALA A 206 -6.81 -7.52 5.45
CA ALA A 206 -6.24 -8.45 4.49
C ALA A 206 -4.97 -7.89 3.87
N HIS A 207 -3.98 -8.76 3.72
CA HIS A 207 -2.72 -8.49 3.02
C HIS A 207 -2.63 -9.48 1.86
N LEU A 208 -2.50 -8.98 0.64
CA LEU A 208 -2.25 -9.78 -0.55
C LEU A 208 -0.80 -9.59 -0.99
N LEU A 209 -0.08 -10.69 -1.18
CA LEU A 209 1.19 -10.72 -1.89
C LEU A 209 0.96 -11.30 -3.28
N LEU A 210 1.29 -10.51 -4.28
CA LEU A 210 1.03 -10.77 -5.68
C LEU A 210 2.34 -10.66 -6.46
N ARG A 211 2.40 -11.29 -7.63
CA ARG A 211 3.56 -11.27 -8.52
C ARG A 211 3.11 -11.00 -9.94
N LYS A 212 3.76 -10.07 -10.62
CA LYS A 212 3.50 -9.80 -12.04
C LYS A 212 3.99 -11.00 -12.85
N ALA A 213 3.12 -11.54 -13.71
CA ALA A 213 3.53 -12.63 -14.58
C ALA A 213 4.71 -12.21 -15.46
N GLY A 214 5.70 -13.10 -15.59
CA GLY A 214 6.80 -12.93 -16.52
C GLY A 214 6.30 -12.80 -17.96
N VAL A 215 7.08 -12.12 -18.79
CA VAL A 215 6.83 -12.15 -20.24
C VAL A 215 7.05 -13.60 -20.66
N GLY A 216 5.97 -14.30 -21.04
CA GLY A 216 6.08 -15.66 -21.55
C GLY A 216 7.11 -15.73 -22.68
N LEU A 217 8.02 -16.70 -22.60
CA LEU A 217 8.96 -17.04 -23.66
C LEU A 217 8.23 -17.41 -24.96
#